data_AF-A0A088MFR0-F1
#
_entry.id   AF-A0A088MFR0-F1
#
_cell.length_a   1.000
_cell.length_b   1.000
_cell.length_c   1.000
_cell.angle_alpha   90.00
_cell.angle_beta   90.00
_cell.angle_gamma   90.00
#
_symmetry.space_group_name_H-M   'P 1'
#
loop_
_entity.id
_entity.type
_entity.pdbx_description
1 polymer ?
#
loop_
_entity_poly.entity_id
_entity_poly.type
_entity_poly.pdbx_seq_one_letter_code
_entity_poly.pdbx_strand_id
1 'polypeptide(L)'
;QKRIRVALVEYHEGSHAYLDLQDHKRPSELRRIASKVRYAGSEQAYTSEALKYTLFQVFSKLDRPEAARVVLLLTASTEPPGQIRSLVRYAQGLRKKRVVVLPVALGPHASLKQIRLIEKQAPENKAFLLSSVDELQQRRDEILNFLCDLAPEPPGPTRPPPPAAQVTLAPELPRGTTTTPRETLVLDVVFMLEGSDSIGEANFNRSRDFLEQVIQRMAVSQEEIHITVLQYSYTVIPEYTFSEAQTKTEVLRHVRELRYRGGNSTRTGQALQYLAQHSFSGGQGDREQAPNLVYMVTASPATDELRRLPG
;
A
#
# COMPACT_ATOMS: atom_id res chain seq x y z
N GLN A 1 -21.90 3.58 -8.57
CA GLN A 1 -21.01 3.04 -7.51
C GLN A 1 -21.08 3.86 -6.20
N LYS A 2 -22.24 4.40 -5.79
CA LYS A 2 -22.33 5.14 -4.52
C LYS A 2 -22.33 4.24 -3.26
N ARG A 3 -22.43 2.90 -3.42
CA ARG A 3 -22.56 1.95 -2.30
C ARG A 3 -21.32 1.08 -2.11
N ILE A 4 -20.87 0.35 -3.14
CA ILE A 4 -19.70 -0.55 -3.06
C ILE A 4 -18.63 -0.10 -4.06
N ARG A 5 -17.37 -0.07 -3.61
CA ARG A 5 -16.16 0.13 -4.43
C ARG A 5 -15.33 -1.15 -4.34
N VAL A 6 -14.68 -1.54 -5.44
CA VAL A 6 -13.96 -2.82 -5.56
C VAL A 6 -12.57 -2.52 -6.09
N ALA A 7 -11.56 -3.10 -5.46
CA ALA A 7 -10.19 -3.16 -5.97
C ALA A 7 -9.88 -4.61 -6.35
N LEU A 8 -8.96 -4.81 -7.30
CA LEU A 8 -8.51 -6.13 -7.71
C LEU A 8 -6.99 -6.13 -7.80
N VAL A 9 -6.37 -6.88 -6.89
CA VAL A 9 -4.92 -7.03 -6.80
C VAL A 9 -4.58 -8.50 -7.00
N GLU A 10 -3.73 -8.76 -7.98
CA GLU A 10 -3.12 -10.06 -8.19
C GLU A 10 -1.74 -10.06 -7.52
N TYR A 11 -1.34 -11.18 -6.94
CA TYR A 11 -0.07 -11.28 -6.24
C TYR A 11 0.66 -12.60 -6.52
N HIS A 12 1.95 -12.45 -6.75
CA HIS A 12 2.92 -13.52 -6.92
C HIS A 12 4.22 -13.08 -6.22
N GLU A 13 5.35 -13.04 -6.92
CA GLU A 13 6.61 -12.37 -6.53
C GLU A 13 6.47 -10.87 -6.20
N GLY A 14 5.36 -10.24 -6.62
CA GLY A 14 5.01 -8.84 -6.34
C GLY A 14 3.49 -8.69 -6.33
N SER A 15 2.98 -7.47 -6.31
CA SER A 15 1.54 -7.20 -6.38
C SER A 15 1.21 -6.27 -7.54
N HIS A 16 0.23 -6.66 -8.36
CA HIS A 16 -0.24 -5.90 -9.50
C HIS A 16 -1.73 -5.56 -9.35
N ALA A 17 -2.04 -4.26 -9.30
CA ALA A 17 -3.42 -3.79 -9.26
C ALA A 17 -3.99 -3.65 -10.68
N TYR A 18 -5.10 -4.33 -10.93
CA TYR A 18 -5.89 -4.18 -12.16
C TYR A 18 -7.00 -3.12 -12.01
N LEU A 19 -7.42 -2.86 -10.76
CA LEU A 19 -8.50 -1.96 -10.38
C LEU A 19 -8.20 -1.32 -9.03
N ASP A 20 -8.32 -0.01 -8.95
CA ASP A 20 -8.25 0.75 -7.71
C ASP A 20 -9.63 1.09 -7.15
N LEU A 21 -9.73 1.31 -5.84
CA LEU A 21 -10.99 1.70 -5.20
C LEU A 21 -11.57 3.01 -5.76
N GLN A 22 -10.74 3.88 -6.33
CA GLN A 22 -11.16 5.16 -6.92
C GLN A 22 -11.66 5.03 -8.36
N ASP A 23 -11.51 3.86 -8.98
CA ASP A 23 -11.92 3.64 -10.37
C ASP A 23 -13.44 3.64 -10.50
N HIS A 24 -13.96 4.75 -11.03
CA HIS A 24 -15.38 4.93 -11.24
C HIS A 24 -15.89 4.21 -12.51
N LYS A 25 -16.02 2.88 -12.45
CA LYS A 25 -16.43 2.01 -13.57
C LYS A 25 -17.79 1.34 -13.37
N ARG A 26 -18.48 1.02 -14.48
CA ARG A 26 -19.77 0.28 -14.42
C ARG A 26 -19.53 -1.18 -13.98
N PRO A 27 -20.49 -1.84 -13.31
CA PRO A 27 -20.34 -3.25 -12.91
C PRO A 27 -20.04 -4.23 -14.05
N SER A 28 -20.52 -3.96 -15.27
CA SER A 28 -20.17 -4.76 -16.46
C SER A 28 -18.71 -4.60 -16.87
N GLU A 29 -18.15 -3.40 -16.73
CA GLU A 29 -16.75 -3.12 -17.04
C GLU A 29 -15.81 -3.71 -15.98
N LEU A 30 -16.19 -3.63 -14.70
CA LEU A 30 -15.45 -4.30 -13.62
C LEU A 30 -15.36 -5.81 -13.86
N ARG A 31 -16.48 -6.45 -14.23
CA ARG A 31 -16.50 -7.87 -14.60
C ARG A 31 -15.61 -8.18 -15.81
N ARG A 32 -15.61 -7.30 -16.82
CA ARG A 32 -14.74 -7.44 -18.01
C ARG A 32 -13.26 -7.30 -17.67
N ILE A 33 -12.90 -6.46 -16.69
CA ILE A 33 -11.51 -6.34 -16.23
C ILE A 33 -11.11 -7.58 -15.43
N ALA A 34 -11.96 -8.01 -14.50
CA ALA A 34 -11.75 -9.24 -13.75
C ALA A 34 -11.58 -10.47 -14.66
N SER A 35 -12.34 -10.58 -15.76
CA SER A 35 -12.20 -11.67 -16.72
C SER A 35 -10.93 -11.61 -17.59
N LYS A 36 -10.18 -10.51 -17.53
CA LYS A 36 -8.94 -10.29 -18.31
C LYS A 36 -7.68 -10.38 -17.45
N VAL A 37 -7.81 -10.68 -16.16
CA VAL A 37 -6.66 -10.95 -15.29
C VAL A 37 -5.85 -12.08 -15.91
N ARG A 38 -4.56 -11.84 -16.13
CA ARG A 38 -3.68 -12.82 -16.74
C ARG A 38 -3.22 -13.82 -15.68
N TYR A 39 -3.15 -15.08 -16.06
CA TYR A 39 -2.52 -16.09 -15.22
C TYR A 39 -1.01 -15.83 -15.19
N ALA A 40 -0.47 -15.53 -14.01
CA ALA A 40 0.96 -15.24 -13.86
C ALA A 40 1.83 -16.50 -13.91
N GLY A 41 1.35 -17.63 -13.39
CA GLY A 41 2.09 -18.91 -13.39
C GLY A 41 3.43 -18.86 -12.65
N SER A 42 3.59 -17.94 -11.70
CA SER A 42 4.80 -17.78 -10.91
C SER A 42 5.08 -18.97 -10.00
N GLU A 43 6.36 -19.25 -9.74
CA GLU A 43 6.77 -20.31 -8.80
C GLU A 43 6.35 -20.03 -7.34
N GLN A 44 6.22 -18.75 -6.96
CA GLN A 44 5.92 -18.34 -5.58
C GLN A 44 4.94 -17.16 -5.52
N ALA A 45 4.17 -17.13 -4.43
CA ALA A 45 3.27 -16.03 -4.10
C ALA A 45 3.48 -15.58 -2.65
N TYR A 46 3.63 -14.26 -2.43
CA TYR A 46 3.99 -13.68 -1.14
C TYR A 46 2.79 -12.98 -0.52
N THR A 47 2.10 -13.68 0.37
CA THR A 47 0.94 -13.16 1.09
C THR A 47 1.27 -11.91 1.90
N SER A 48 2.45 -11.89 2.55
CA SER A 48 2.99 -10.74 3.28
C SER A 48 3.11 -9.49 2.41
N GLU A 49 3.62 -9.62 1.19
CA GLU A 49 3.75 -8.52 0.23
C GLU A 49 2.38 -8.02 -0.26
N ALA A 50 1.43 -8.93 -0.48
CA ALA A 50 0.05 -8.57 -0.83
C ALA A 50 -0.64 -7.77 0.30
N LEU A 51 -0.45 -8.18 1.57
CA LEU A 51 -0.97 -7.44 2.71
C LEU A 51 -0.28 -6.07 2.88
N LYS A 52 1.03 -5.99 2.64
CA LYS A 52 1.78 -4.73 2.62
C LYS A 52 1.19 -3.77 1.57
N TYR A 53 1.05 -4.24 0.34
CA TYR A 53 0.47 -3.45 -0.75
C TYR A 53 -0.95 -2.97 -0.40
N THR A 54 -1.78 -3.87 0.14
CA THR A 54 -3.15 -3.55 0.55
C THR A 54 -3.19 -2.48 1.65
N LEU A 55 -2.29 -2.55 2.64
CA LEU A 55 -2.22 -1.60 3.75
C LEU A 55 -1.76 -0.19 3.33
N PHE A 56 -0.75 -0.13 2.46
CA PHE A 56 -0.06 1.13 2.12
C PHE A 56 -0.44 1.73 0.78
N GLN A 57 -1.02 0.97 -0.15
CA GLN A 57 -1.46 1.47 -1.45
C GLN A 57 -2.98 1.53 -1.53
N VAL A 58 -3.66 0.39 -1.30
CA VAL A 58 -5.13 0.31 -1.44
C VAL A 58 -5.86 1.09 -0.35
N PHE A 59 -5.54 0.84 0.92
CA PHE A 59 -6.10 1.57 2.06
C PHE A 59 -5.17 2.66 2.60
N SER A 60 -4.35 3.23 1.71
CA SER A 60 -3.44 4.34 2.03
C SER A 60 -4.18 5.54 2.62
N LYS A 61 -5.28 5.95 1.96
CA LYS A 61 -6.15 7.05 2.35
C LYS A 61 -7.54 6.51 2.72
N LEU A 62 -8.01 6.90 3.90
CA LEU A 62 -9.32 6.52 4.41
C LEU A 62 -10.37 7.59 4.01
N ASP A 63 -10.65 7.68 2.72
CA ASP A 63 -11.54 8.71 2.13
C ASP A 63 -13.04 8.43 2.31
N ARG A 64 -13.39 7.26 2.85
CA ARG A 64 -14.77 6.81 3.08
C ARG A 64 -14.91 6.18 4.47
N PRO A 65 -15.03 7.00 5.53
CA PRO A 65 -15.06 6.53 6.92
C PRO A 65 -16.33 5.73 7.27
N GLU A 66 -17.42 5.96 6.54
CA GLU A 66 -18.72 5.31 6.75
C GLU A 66 -18.83 3.93 6.11
N ALA A 67 -17.87 3.54 5.26
CA ALA A 67 -17.87 2.23 4.61
C ALA A 67 -17.06 1.20 5.39
N ALA A 68 -17.60 -0.02 5.51
CA ALA A 68 -16.78 -1.18 5.89
C ALA A 68 -15.67 -1.41 4.87
N ARG A 69 -14.53 -1.90 5.37
CA ARG A 69 -13.34 -2.21 4.59
C ARG A 69 -13.06 -3.69 4.75
N VAL A 70 -13.12 -4.42 3.65
CA VAL A 70 -12.94 -5.87 3.67
C VAL A 70 -11.96 -6.28 2.59
N VAL A 71 -11.07 -7.19 2.92
CA VAL A 71 -10.11 -7.84 2.02
C VAL A 71 -10.49 -9.31 1.92
N LEU A 72 -10.84 -9.77 0.72
CA LEU A 72 -11.01 -11.19 0.43
C LEU A 72 -9.69 -11.72 -0.13
N LEU A 73 -8.92 -12.44 0.70
CA LEU A 73 -7.58 -12.93 0.36
C LEU A 73 -7.68 -14.37 -0.14
N LEU A 74 -7.68 -14.58 -1.45
CA LEU A 74 -7.63 -15.92 -2.05
C LEU A 74 -6.18 -16.42 -2.06
N THR A 75 -5.88 -17.51 -1.36
CA THR A 75 -4.52 -18.09 -1.28
C THR A 75 -4.54 -19.59 -1.52
N ALA A 76 -3.60 -20.07 -2.36
CA ALA A 76 -3.48 -21.48 -2.74
C ALA A 76 -2.07 -22.05 -2.50
N SER A 77 -1.18 -21.28 -1.88
CA SER A 77 0.23 -21.64 -1.71
C SER A 77 0.76 -21.23 -0.33
N THR A 78 2.01 -21.58 -0.07
CA THR A 78 2.73 -21.22 1.15
C THR A 78 3.90 -20.30 0.80
N GLU A 79 3.95 -19.14 1.46
CA GLU A 79 5.07 -18.21 1.33
C GLU A 79 6.31 -18.72 2.11
N PRO A 80 7.55 -18.37 1.71
CA PRO A 80 8.76 -18.73 2.43
C PRO A 80 8.75 -18.27 3.91
N PRO A 81 9.29 -19.08 4.85
CA PRO A 81 9.12 -18.87 6.30
C PRO A 81 9.74 -17.57 6.86
N GLY A 82 10.67 -16.94 6.13
CA GLY A 82 11.31 -15.68 6.54
C GLY A 82 10.34 -14.49 6.70
N GLN A 83 9.17 -14.55 6.07
CA GLN A 83 8.24 -13.42 6.00
C GLN A 83 7.09 -13.45 7.03
N ILE A 84 7.04 -14.45 7.91
CA ILE A 84 5.95 -14.59 8.90
C ILE A 84 5.85 -13.37 9.84
N ARG A 85 6.98 -12.78 10.24
CA ARG A 85 6.99 -11.57 11.08
C ARG A 85 6.34 -10.38 10.35
N SER A 86 6.69 -10.20 9.08
CA SER A 86 6.13 -9.18 8.19
C SER A 86 4.62 -9.38 8.00
N LEU A 87 4.19 -10.63 7.74
CA LEU A 87 2.78 -10.99 7.59
C LEU A 87 1.94 -10.54 8.80
N VAL A 88 2.39 -10.88 10.02
CA VAL A 88 1.68 -10.50 11.25
C VAL A 88 1.66 -8.99 11.41
N ARG A 89 2.77 -8.30 11.15
CA ARG A 89 2.86 -6.84 11.20
C ARG A 89 1.84 -6.17 10.26
N TYR A 90 1.74 -6.62 9.01
CA TYR A 90 0.81 -6.03 8.05
C TYR A 90 -0.65 -6.37 8.35
N ALA A 91 -0.95 -7.59 8.80
CA ALA A 91 -2.29 -7.96 9.24
C ALA A 91 -2.74 -7.13 10.46
N GLN A 92 -1.84 -6.84 11.41
CA GLN A 92 -2.11 -5.92 12.52
C GLN A 92 -2.33 -4.49 12.05
N GLY A 93 -1.58 -4.02 11.06
CA GLY A 93 -1.77 -2.70 10.46
C GLY A 93 -3.13 -2.55 9.80
N LEU A 94 -3.57 -3.58 9.06
CA LEU A 94 -4.92 -3.63 8.46
C LEU A 94 -6.02 -3.58 9.53
N ARG A 95 -5.86 -4.34 10.62
CA ARG A 95 -6.78 -4.28 11.75
C ARG A 95 -6.88 -2.89 12.36
N LYS A 96 -5.74 -2.20 12.59
CA LYS A 96 -5.73 -0.82 13.13
C LYS A 96 -6.57 0.11 12.24
N LYS A 97 -6.43 0.00 10.92
CA LYS A 97 -7.26 0.71 9.92
C LYS A 97 -8.70 0.19 9.80
N ARG A 98 -9.18 -0.66 10.71
CA ARG A 98 -10.52 -1.29 10.69
C ARG A 98 -10.80 -2.01 9.37
N VAL A 99 -9.80 -2.70 8.84
CA VAL A 99 -9.93 -3.56 7.66
C VAL A 99 -10.07 -5.00 8.12
N VAL A 100 -11.18 -5.63 7.75
CA VAL A 100 -11.44 -7.06 7.99
C VAL A 100 -10.77 -7.86 6.89
N VAL A 101 -10.01 -8.91 7.25
CA VAL A 101 -9.31 -9.77 6.29
C VAL A 101 -9.93 -11.16 6.34
N LEU A 102 -10.47 -11.61 5.21
CA LEU A 102 -11.11 -12.90 5.02
C LEU A 102 -10.21 -13.81 4.17
N PRO A 103 -9.34 -14.61 4.79
CA PRO A 103 -8.52 -15.57 4.05
C PRO A 103 -9.38 -16.73 3.54
N VAL A 104 -9.30 -16.99 2.24
CA VAL A 104 -9.90 -18.14 1.56
C VAL A 104 -8.78 -19.06 1.08
N ALA A 105 -8.60 -20.18 1.78
CA ALA A 105 -7.63 -21.21 1.44
C ALA A 105 -8.16 -22.07 0.31
N LEU A 106 -7.36 -22.28 -0.72
CA LEU A 106 -7.70 -23.09 -1.89
C LEU A 106 -6.73 -24.25 -2.01
N GLY A 107 -7.18 -25.44 -1.63
CA GLY A 107 -6.43 -26.68 -1.77
C GLY A 107 -5.36 -26.92 -0.71
N PRO A 108 -4.67 -28.07 -0.80
CA PRO A 108 -3.81 -28.58 0.27
C PRO A 108 -2.50 -27.81 0.43
N HIS A 109 -2.12 -27.00 -0.56
CA HIS A 109 -0.87 -26.23 -0.56
C HIS A 109 -1.00 -24.86 0.14
N ALA A 110 -2.23 -24.43 0.46
CA ALA A 110 -2.47 -23.21 1.20
C ALA A 110 -1.96 -23.31 2.64
N SER A 111 -1.23 -22.29 3.10
CA SER A 111 -0.63 -22.32 4.43
C SER A 111 -1.65 -22.10 5.55
N LEU A 112 -2.10 -23.18 6.19
CA LEU A 112 -2.97 -23.09 7.38
C LEU A 112 -2.35 -22.29 8.53
N LYS A 113 -1.01 -22.32 8.66
CA LYS A 113 -0.29 -21.55 9.67
C LYS A 113 -0.48 -20.05 9.45
N GLN A 114 -0.32 -19.57 8.22
CA GLN A 114 -0.51 -18.15 7.88
C GLN A 114 -1.97 -17.72 8.04
N ILE A 115 -2.90 -18.56 7.58
CA ILE A 115 -4.34 -18.29 7.69
C ILE A 115 -4.75 -18.09 9.14
N ARG A 116 -4.34 -19.00 10.03
CA ARG A 116 -4.61 -18.88 11.48
C ARG A 116 -3.96 -17.64 12.10
N LEU A 117 -2.80 -17.21 11.60
CA LEU A 117 -2.17 -15.97 12.07
C LEU A 117 -3.00 -14.75 11.67
N ILE A 118 -3.55 -14.71 10.45
CA ILE A 118 -4.43 -13.62 10.00
C ILE A 118 -5.75 -13.62 10.79
N GLU A 119 -6.37 -14.80 10.95
CA GLU A 119 -7.61 -14.99 11.71
C GLU A 119 -7.48 -14.49 13.16
N LYS A 120 -6.35 -14.81 13.82
CA LYS A 120 -6.06 -14.35 15.20
C LYS A 120 -5.93 -12.84 15.36
N GLN A 121 -5.81 -12.05 14.28
CA GLN A 121 -5.62 -10.61 14.44
C GLN A 121 -6.90 -9.91 14.90
N ALA A 122 -8.08 -10.33 14.43
CA ALA A 122 -9.36 -9.69 14.73
C ALA A 122 -10.50 -10.72 14.73
N PRO A 123 -11.49 -10.62 15.64
CA PRO A 123 -12.60 -11.57 15.71
C PRO A 123 -13.48 -11.58 14.45
N GLU A 124 -13.49 -10.49 13.68
CA GLU A 124 -14.21 -10.38 12.41
C GLU A 124 -13.51 -11.11 11.25
N ASN A 125 -12.21 -11.41 11.39
CA ASN A 125 -11.47 -12.15 10.38
C ASN A 125 -11.93 -13.62 10.41
N LYS A 126 -12.79 -14.01 9.47
CA LYS A 126 -13.22 -15.40 9.30
C LYS A 126 -12.46 -16.06 8.15
N ALA A 127 -11.86 -17.22 8.42
CA ALA A 127 -11.21 -18.04 7.40
C ALA A 127 -12.21 -18.99 6.71
N PHE A 128 -12.05 -19.16 5.40
CA PHE A 128 -12.78 -20.16 4.61
C PHE A 128 -11.77 -21.16 4.05
N LEU A 129 -11.87 -22.42 4.45
CA LEU A 129 -10.98 -23.49 3.99
C LEU A 129 -11.72 -24.32 2.93
N LEU A 130 -11.19 -24.36 1.72
CA LEU A 130 -11.77 -25.10 0.60
C LEU A 130 -10.75 -26.10 0.06
N SER A 131 -11.21 -27.27 -0.37
CA SER A 131 -10.32 -28.34 -0.87
C SER A 131 -9.86 -28.10 -2.31
N SER A 132 -10.61 -27.33 -3.10
CA SER A 132 -10.25 -26.94 -4.47
C SER A 132 -10.96 -25.64 -4.87
N VAL A 133 -10.65 -25.13 -6.06
CA VAL A 133 -11.34 -24.00 -6.67
C VAL A 133 -12.79 -24.30 -7.04
N ASP A 134 -13.17 -25.58 -7.19
CA ASP A 134 -14.53 -25.98 -7.58
C ASP A 134 -15.54 -25.72 -6.44
N GLU A 135 -15.08 -25.81 -5.20
CA GLU A 135 -15.88 -25.51 -4.00
C GLU A 135 -16.21 -24.02 -3.86
N LEU A 136 -15.53 -23.12 -4.59
CA LEU A 136 -15.81 -21.68 -4.52
C LEU A 136 -17.24 -21.37 -4.95
N GLN A 137 -17.78 -22.10 -5.94
CA GLN A 137 -19.17 -21.92 -6.35
C GLN A 137 -20.15 -22.40 -5.28
N GLN A 138 -19.83 -23.50 -4.62
CA GLN A 138 -20.68 -24.10 -3.57
C GLN A 138 -20.72 -23.21 -2.31
N ARG A 139 -19.58 -22.60 -1.95
CA ARG A 139 -19.44 -21.73 -0.79
C ARG A 139 -19.67 -20.24 -1.10
N ARG A 140 -19.96 -19.90 -2.36
CA ARG A 140 -20.11 -18.51 -2.83
C ARG A 140 -21.09 -17.72 -2.00
N ASP A 141 -22.30 -18.26 -1.83
CA ASP A 141 -23.38 -17.53 -1.17
C ASP A 141 -23.11 -17.36 0.33
N GLU A 142 -22.43 -18.31 0.99
CA GLU A 142 -21.96 -18.14 2.37
C GLU A 142 -20.94 -17.00 2.49
N ILE A 143 -19.95 -16.96 1.59
CA ILE A 143 -18.92 -15.91 1.59
C ILE A 143 -19.58 -14.55 1.32
N LEU A 144 -20.50 -14.47 0.35
CA LEU A 144 -21.22 -13.25 0.03
C LEU A 144 -22.11 -12.77 1.18
N ASN A 145 -22.81 -13.67 1.85
CA ASN A 145 -23.63 -13.33 3.00
C ASN A 145 -22.76 -12.77 4.14
N PHE A 146 -21.64 -13.43 4.44
CA PHE A 146 -20.70 -12.93 5.44
C PHE A 146 -20.14 -11.54 5.08
N LEU A 147 -19.82 -11.30 3.80
CA LEU A 147 -19.40 -9.98 3.33
C LEU A 147 -20.50 -8.92 3.52
N CYS A 148 -21.77 -9.27 3.30
CA CYS A 148 -22.91 -8.39 3.51
C CYS A 148 -23.13 -8.08 5.00
N ASP A 149 -22.96 -9.06 5.88
CA ASP A 149 -23.13 -8.88 7.34
C ASP A 149 -22.07 -7.94 7.94
N LEU A 150 -20.90 -7.82 7.29
CA LEU A 150 -19.86 -6.85 7.67
C LEU A 150 -20.19 -5.42 7.24
N ALA A 151 -21.16 -5.21 6.35
CA ALA A 151 -21.52 -3.87 5.90
C ALA A 151 -22.30 -3.14 7.01
N PRO A 152 -22.00 -1.86 7.28
CA PRO A 152 -22.77 -1.08 8.24
C PRO A 152 -24.20 -0.92 7.74
N GLU A 153 -25.16 -1.10 8.65
CA GLU A 153 -26.58 -0.91 8.39
C GLU A 153 -26.82 0.48 7.77
N PRO A 154 -27.65 0.59 6.73
CA PRO A 154 -27.96 1.88 6.12
C PRO A 154 -28.57 2.79 7.20
N PRO A 155 -28.20 4.08 7.25
CA PRO A 155 -28.85 5.01 8.15
C PRO A 155 -30.36 4.98 7.85
N GLY A 156 -31.13 4.62 8.88
CA GLY A 156 -32.60 4.60 8.80
C GLY A 156 -33.13 5.96 8.33
N PRO A 157 -34.36 6.02 7.80
CA PRO A 157 -34.94 7.28 7.32
C PRO A 157 -34.87 8.32 8.43
N THR A 158 -34.14 9.42 8.16
CA THR A 158 -34.08 10.58 9.03
C THR A 158 -35.50 11.11 9.21
N ARG A 159 -36.04 10.89 10.41
CA ARG A 159 -37.27 11.56 10.85
C ARG A 159 -37.03 13.07 10.66
N PRO A 160 -37.89 13.80 9.93
CA PRO A 160 -37.72 15.24 9.80
C PRO A 160 -37.72 15.86 11.21
N PRO A 161 -36.83 16.82 11.48
CA PRO A 161 -36.81 17.48 12.78
C PRO A 161 -38.17 18.17 13.00
N PRO A 162 -38.73 18.14 14.22
CA PRO A 162 -39.89 18.94 14.54
C PRO A 162 -39.58 20.44 14.32
N PRO A 163 -40.57 21.27 13.96
CA PRO A 163 -40.35 22.69 13.75
C PRO A 163 -39.72 23.33 14.98
N ALA A 164 -38.67 24.12 14.75
CA ALA A 164 -37.94 24.81 15.80
C ALA A 164 -38.88 25.71 16.63
N ALA A 165 -39.00 25.40 17.93
CA ALA A 165 -39.43 26.38 18.91
C ALA A 165 -38.28 27.38 19.13
N GLN A 166 -38.61 28.66 19.09
CA GLN A 166 -37.67 29.77 19.16
C GLN A 166 -37.03 29.94 20.54
N VAL A 167 -35.72 30.21 20.50
CA VAL A 167 -34.89 31.12 21.32
C VAL A 167 -35.05 31.09 22.85
N THR A 168 -33.95 30.79 23.55
CA THR A 168 -33.51 31.55 24.75
C THR A 168 -31.97 31.50 24.86
N LEU A 169 -31.35 32.61 25.28
CA LEU A 169 -29.91 32.93 25.26
C LEU A 169 -29.07 32.28 26.37
N ALA A 170 -27.81 31.92 26.02
CA ALA A 170 -26.56 31.88 26.81
C ALA A 170 -26.43 30.88 28.00
N PRO A 171 -25.21 30.47 28.46
CA PRO A 171 -23.86 31.01 28.19
C PRO A 171 -22.80 30.02 27.64
N GLU A 172 -21.71 30.59 27.13
CA GLU A 172 -20.51 29.93 26.57
C GLU A 172 -19.77 28.99 27.55
N LEU A 173 -19.24 27.88 27.02
CA LEU A 173 -18.08 27.13 27.52
C LEU A 173 -17.58 26.13 26.45
N PRO A 174 -16.30 25.70 26.50
CA PRO A 174 -15.28 25.98 25.51
C PRO A 174 -15.32 25.02 24.30
N ARG A 175 -14.78 25.51 23.17
CA ARG A 175 -14.42 24.70 21.99
C ARG A 175 -13.48 23.56 22.41
N GLY A 176 -14.05 22.40 22.68
CA GLY A 176 -13.32 21.14 22.66
C GLY A 176 -12.90 20.86 21.23
N THR A 177 -11.64 21.14 20.91
CA THR A 177 -10.99 20.55 19.75
C THR A 177 -10.95 19.04 19.96
N THR A 178 -11.91 18.34 19.37
CA THR A 178 -11.82 16.90 19.17
C THR A 178 -10.74 16.65 18.11
N THR A 179 -9.48 16.70 18.52
CA THR A 179 -8.38 16.04 17.83
C THR A 179 -8.67 14.55 17.87
N THR A 180 -9.35 14.05 16.84
CA THR A 180 -9.28 12.65 16.47
C THR A 180 -7.80 12.26 16.38
N PRO A 181 -7.34 11.17 17.03
CA PRO A 181 -5.98 10.70 16.85
C PRO A 181 -5.80 10.37 15.37
N ARG A 182 -5.05 11.22 14.66
CA ARG A 182 -4.58 10.89 13.32
C ARG A 182 -3.67 9.70 13.54
N GLU A 183 -4.04 8.51 13.04
CA GLU A 183 -3.15 7.36 13.06
C GLU A 183 -1.84 7.80 12.38
N THR A 184 -0.80 8.02 13.18
CA THR A 184 0.50 8.52 12.71
C THR A 184 1.10 7.45 11.83
N LEU A 185 1.20 7.75 10.55
CA LEU A 185 1.65 6.83 9.53
C LEU A 185 3.18 6.86 9.49
N VAL A 186 3.82 5.87 10.13
CA VAL A 186 5.28 5.70 10.16
C VAL A 186 5.70 4.90 8.93
N LEU A 187 6.53 5.48 8.04
CA LEU A 187 7.09 4.83 6.84
C LEU A 187 8.49 5.34 6.53
N ASP A 188 9.30 4.48 5.91
CA ASP A 188 10.56 4.86 5.30
C ASP A 188 10.41 4.73 3.77
N VAL A 189 10.57 5.85 3.07
CA VAL A 189 10.29 5.97 1.63
C VAL A 189 11.57 6.26 0.87
N VAL A 190 11.89 5.44 -0.13
CA VAL A 190 12.98 5.72 -1.06
C VAL A 190 12.42 6.15 -2.41
N PHE A 191 12.87 7.31 -2.89
CA PHE A 191 12.61 7.76 -4.25
C PHE A 191 13.84 7.50 -5.12
N MET A 192 13.66 6.74 -6.20
CA MET A 192 14.71 6.44 -7.18
C MET A 192 14.42 7.19 -8.48
N LEU A 193 15.29 8.13 -8.84
CA LEU A 193 15.19 8.94 -10.04
C LEU A 193 16.19 8.46 -11.10
N GLU A 194 15.70 8.10 -12.29
CA GLU A 194 16.57 7.88 -13.44
C GLU A 194 17.25 9.20 -13.84
N GLY A 195 18.58 9.22 -13.88
CA GLY A 195 19.42 10.34 -14.30
C GLY A 195 20.31 10.01 -15.50
N SER A 196 19.86 9.11 -16.38
CA SER A 196 20.60 8.67 -17.57
C SER A 196 20.56 9.69 -18.74
N ASP A 197 21.46 9.55 -19.70
CA ASP A 197 21.44 10.33 -20.95
C ASP A 197 20.21 10.03 -21.81
N SER A 198 19.61 8.85 -21.65
CA SER A 198 18.38 8.45 -22.34
C SER A 198 17.15 9.25 -21.87
N ILE A 199 17.06 9.55 -20.57
CA ILE A 199 15.99 10.42 -20.06
C ILE A 199 16.29 11.89 -20.37
N GLY A 200 17.56 12.31 -20.23
CA GLY A 200 18.03 13.67 -20.45
C GLY A 200 17.58 14.68 -19.37
N GLU A 201 18.30 15.79 -19.27
CA GLU A 201 18.14 16.79 -18.21
C GLU A 201 16.73 17.38 -18.10
N ALA A 202 16.09 17.67 -19.23
CA ALA A 202 14.75 18.26 -19.24
C ALA A 202 13.70 17.34 -18.60
N ASN A 203 13.77 16.02 -18.85
CA ASN A 203 12.84 15.07 -18.25
C ASN A 203 13.23 14.74 -16.81
N PHE A 204 14.52 14.69 -16.49
CA PHE A 204 14.99 14.58 -15.11
C PHE A 204 14.42 15.71 -14.24
N ASN A 205 14.48 16.95 -14.72
CA ASN A 205 13.92 18.12 -14.02
C ASN A 205 12.41 17.96 -13.79
N ARG A 206 11.65 17.42 -14.75
CA ARG A 206 10.22 17.11 -14.55
C ARG A 206 10.00 16.05 -13.46
N SER A 207 10.83 15.01 -13.43
CA SER A 207 10.79 13.97 -12.40
C SER A 207 11.09 14.54 -11.00
N ARG A 208 12.08 15.43 -10.89
CA ARG A 208 12.40 16.17 -9.66
C ARG A 208 11.22 17.05 -9.19
N ASP A 209 10.62 17.81 -10.10
CA ASP A 209 9.49 18.69 -9.77
C ASP A 209 8.26 17.87 -9.34
N PHE A 210 8.03 16.71 -9.95
CA PHE A 210 7.00 15.75 -9.50
C PHE A 210 7.31 15.23 -8.09
N LEU A 211 8.56 14.86 -7.82
CA LEU A 211 9.00 14.40 -6.50
C LEU A 211 8.75 15.45 -5.42
N GLU A 212 9.11 16.72 -5.70
CA GLU A 212 8.83 17.84 -4.79
C GLU A 212 7.33 17.93 -4.43
N GLN A 213 6.45 17.86 -5.44
CA GLN A 213 5.00 17.93 -5.23
C GLN A 213 4.44 16.76 -4.41
N VAL A 214 5.02 15.57 -4.58
CA VAL A 214 4.65 14.38 -3.79
C VAL A 214 5.08 14.57 -2.34
N ILE A 215 6.34 14.93 -2.10
CA ILE A 215 6.91 15.13 -0.75
C ILE A 215 6.19 16.24 0.00
N GLN A 216 5.79 17.33 -0.69
CA GLN A 216 5.03 18.42 -0.10
C GLN A 216 3.75 17.92 0.61
N ARG A 217 3.12 16.88 0.05
CA ARG A 217 1.87 16.27 0.56
C ARG A 217 2.10 15.18 1.59
N MET A 218 3.33 14.70 1.76
CA MET A 218 3.69 13.68 2.75
C MET A 218 3.88 14.29 4.15
N ALA A 219 3.64 13.50 5.19
CA ALA A 219 3.86 13.88 6.58
C ALA A 219 5.32 13.60 6.99
N VAL A 220 6.25 14.34 6.39
CA VAL A 220 7.70 14.18 6.60
C VAL A 220 8.09 14.80 7.94
N SER A 221 8.58 13.98 8.85
CA SER A 221 9.06 14.39 10.17
C SER A 221 9.91 13.27 10.78
N GLN A 222 10.64 13.58 11.87
CA GLN A 222 11.43 12.59 12.59
C GLN A 222 10.60 11.41 13.12
N GLU A 223 9.30 11.63 13.41
CA GLU A 223 8.42 10.63 14.01
C GLU A 223 7.54 9.90 12.99
N GLU A 224 7.34 10.46 11.79
CA GLU A 224 6.40 9.94 10.79
C GLU A 224 7.13 9.37 9.57
N ILE A 225 7.21 10.12 8.46
CA ILE A 225 7.79 9.63 7.21
C ILE A 225 9.25 10.08 7.08
N HIS A 226 10.16 9.12 6.89
CA HIS A 226 11.55 9.39 6.52
C HIS A 226 11.75 9.17 5.02
N ILE A 227 12.66 9.92 4.42
CA ILE A 227 12.90 9.95 2.99
C ILE A 227 14.39 9.71 2.69
N THR A 228 14.64 8.85 1.71
CA THR A 228 15.90 8.74 0.98
C THR A 228 15.62 9.06 -0.49
N VAL A 229 16.54 9.76 -1.15
CA VAL A 229 16.50 10.04 -2.58
C VAL A 229 17.78 9.50 -3.23
N LEU A 230 17.61 8.62 -4.21
CA LEU A 230 18.67 8.06 -5.02
C LEU A 230 18.52 8.55 -6.47
N GLN A 231 19.61 8.98 -7.07
CA GLN A 231 19.70 9.17 -8.51
C GLN A 231 20.49 8.00 -9.10
N TYR A 232 20.04 7.40 -10.21
CA TYR A 232 20.75 6.30 -10.84
C TYR A 232 20.86 6.42 -12.35
N SER A 233 22.00 5.97 -12.88
CA SER A 233 22.27 5.80 -14.31
C SER A 233 23.20 4.58 -14.50
N TYR A 234 24.47 4.78 -14.85
CA TYR A 234 25.51 3.74 -14.83
C TYR A 234 26.05 3.49 -13.40
N THR A 235 25.74 4.39 -12.48
CA THR A 235 26.05 4.30 -11.05
C THR A 235 24.85 4.78 -10.24
N VAL A 236 24.85 4.48 -8.94
CA VAL A 236 23.83 4.94 -7.98
C VAL A 236 24.44 6.01 -7.10
N ILE A 237 23.76 7.15 -7.00
CA ILE A 237 24.19 8.31 -6.22
C ILE A 237 23.14 8.54 -5.13
N PRO A 238 23.47 8.35 -3.85
CA PRO A 238 22.61 8.80 -2.76
C PRO A 238 22.68 10.33 -2.70
N GLU A 239 21.57 10.98 -3.02
CA GLU A 239 21.47 12.46 -2.99
C GLU A 239 20.89 12.95 -1.65
N TYR A 240 20.16 12.08 -0.95
CA TYR A 240 19.65 12.33 0.40
C TYR A 240 19.36 10.99 1.10
N THR A 241 19.74 10.78 2.36
CA THR A 241 19.57 9.49 3.07
C THR A 241 18.74 9.58 4.36
N PHE A 242 18.24 8.45 4.87
CA PHE A 242 17.45 8.40 6.11
C PHE A 242 18.22 8.90 7.35
N SER A 243 19.55 8.78 7.34
CA SER A 243 20.44 9.30 8.38
C SER A 243 20.53 10.83 8.44
N GLU A 244 20.06 11.54 7.41
CA GLU A 244 20.02 13.00 7.37
C GLU A 244 18.77 13.56 8.08
N ALA A 245 18.71 14.89 8.23
CA ALA A 245 17.67 15.56 9.00
C ALA A 245 16.27 15.47 8.38
N GLN A 246 15.41 14.58 8.89
CA GLN A 246 14.08 14.26 8.34
C GLN A 246 12.98 15.33 8.57
N THR A 247 13.32 16.62 8.48
CA THR A 247 12.33 17.70 8.46
C THR A 247 11.87 17.95 7.03
N LYS A 248 10.57 18.21 6.83
CA LYS A 248 10.02 18.53 5.51
C LYS A 248 10.80 19.64 4.79
N THR A 249 11.21 20.68 5.52
CA THR A 249 11.96 21.81 4.97
C THR A 249 13.31 21.38 4.40
N GLU A 250 14.08 20.60 5.16
CA GLU A 250 15.40 20.12 4.72
C GLU A 250 15.29 19.17 3.52
N VAL A 251 14.38 18.20 3.58
CA VAL A 251 14.19 17.25 2.47
C VAL A 251 13.82 17.99 1.19
N LEU A 252 12.88 18.94 1.25
CA LEU A 252 12.46 19.72 0.08
C LEU A 252 13.58 20.64 -0.43
N ARG A 253 14.42 21.18 0.45
CA ARG A 253 15.59 21.97 0.06
C ARG A 253 16.56 21.13 -0.77
N HIS A 254 16.93 19.94 -0.27
CA HIS A 254 17.79 19.01 -1.01
C HIS A 254 17.18 18.58 -2.35
N VAL A 255 15.88 18.26 -2.38
CA VAL A 255 15.19 17.84 -3.62
C VAL A 255 15.25 18.93 -4.69
N ARG A 256 15.10 20.20 -4.33
CA ARG A 256 15.21 21.34 -5.28
C ARG A 256 16.63 21.51 -5.81
N GLU A 257 17.64 21.15 -5.03
CA GLU A 257 19.06 21.28 -5.37
C GLU A 257 19.58 20.10 -6.23
N LEU A 258 18.78 19.05 -6.42
CA LEU A 258 19.15 17.89 -7.24
C LEU A 258 19.55 18.32 -8.65
N ARG A 259 20.73 17.87 -9.07
CA ARG A 259 21.28 18.11 -10.40
C ARG A 259 21.23 16.86 -11.23
N TYR A 260 20.92 17.03 -12.51
CA TYR A 260 21.07 15.96 -13.50
C TYR A 260 22.54 15.54 -13.59
N ARG A 261 22.81 14.24 -13.44
CA ARG A 261 24.18 13.68 -13.45
C ARG A 261 24.57 13.08 -14.80
N GLY A 262 23.58 12.67 -15.60
CA GLY A 262 23.81 11.97 -16.84
C GLY A 262 24.39 10.57 -16.66
N GLY A 263 24.57 9.89 -17.79
CA GLY A 263 25.10 8.54 -17.80
C GLY A 263 24.64 7.72 -18.98
N ASN A 264 25.59 7.06 -19.62
CA ASN A 264 25.37 6.30 -20.86
C ASN A 264 24.58 4.98 -20.69
N SER A 265 24.07 4.68 -19.51
CA SER A 265 23.31 3.45 -19.24
C SER A 265 22.27 3.65 -18.13
N THR A 266 21.26 2.78 -18.11
CA THR A 266 20.16 2.78 -17.14
C THR A 266 20.25 1.47 -16.34
N ARG A 267 21.20 1.39 -15.41
CA ARG A 267 21.47 0.20 -14.60
C ARG A 267 20.47 0.04 -13.45
N THR A 268 19.23 -0.25 -13.80
CA THR A 268 18.13 -0.43 -12.85
C THR A 268 18.36 -1.61 -11.91
N GLY A 269 18.92 -2.72 -12.40
CA GLY A 269 19.22 -3.89 -11.56
C GLY A 269 20.22 -3.55 -10.47
N GLN A 270 21.32 -2.90 -10.83
CA GLN A 270 22.32 -2.39 -9.89
C GLN A 270 21.70 -1.38 -8.90
N ALA A 271 20.80 -0.51 -9.36
CA ALA A 271 20.14 0.46 -8.50
C ALA A 271 19.25 -0.19 -7.42
N LEU A 272 18.46 -1.20 -7.80
CA LEU A 272 17.65 -1.98 -6.87
C LEU A 272 18.51 -2.80 -5.89
N GLN A 273 19.65 -3.32 -6.36
CA GLN A 273 20.60 -4.04 -5.51
C GLN A 273 21.26 -3.10 -4.49
N TYR A 274 21.70 -1.91 -4.93
CA TYR A 274 22.26 -0.90 -4.04
C TYR A 274 21.26 -0.52 -2.94
N LEU A 275 20.03 -0.20 -3.35
CA LEU A 275 18.92 0.13 -2.45
C LEU A 275 18.75 -0.93 -1.35
N ALA A 276 18.63 -2.21 -1.73
CA ALA A 276 18.37 -3.27 -0.78
C ALA A 276 19.54 -3.57 0.15
N GLN A 277 20.77 -3.38 -0.31
CA GLN A 277 21.98 -3.66 0.48
C GLN A 277 22.40 -2.50 1.38
N HIS A 278 22.08 -1.26 0.99
CA HIS A 278 22.61 -0.06 1.63
C HIS A 278 21.50 0.79 2.26
N SER A 279 20.46 1.13 1.50
CA SER A 279 19.44 2.08 1.96
C SER A 279 18.55 1.52 3.08
N PHE A 280 18.22 0.23 3.03
CA PHE A 280 17.43 -0.43 4.08
C PHE A 280 18.31 -1.10 5.14
N SER A 281 19.18 -0.30 5.75
CA SER A 281 20.02 -0.76 6.86
C SER A 281 19.96 0.21 8.02
N GLY A 282 19.91 -0.31 9.25
CA GLY A 282 19.83 0.54 10.46
C GLY A 282 21.02 1.51 10.60
N GLY A 283 22.19 1.13 10.08
CA GLY A 283 23.36 2.02 10.02
C GLY A 283 23.21 3.21 9.05
N GLN A 284 22.24 3.16 8.13
CA GLN A 284 21.91 4.23 7.20
C GLN A 284 20.63 4.98 7.58
N GLY A 285 20.08 4.72 8.78
CA GLY A 285 18.91 5.41 9.32
C GLY A 285 17.57 4.71 9.06
N ASP A 286 17.57 3.54 8.40
CA ASP A 286 16.36 2.71 8.23
C ASP A 286 15.82 2.25 9.58
N ARG A 287 14.51 2.38 9.78
CA ARG A 287 13.85 2.06 11.04
C ARG A 287 13.20 0.69 10.96
N GLU A 288 13.66 -0.26 11.77
CA GLU A 288 13.13 -1.63 11.77
C GLU A 288 11.60 -1.72 11.97
N GLN A 289 11.02 -0.76 12.70
CA GLN A 289 9.58 -0.65 12.95
C GLN A 289 8.80 -0.03 11.78
N ALA A 290 9.47 0.71 10.90
CA ALA A 290 8.86 1.36 9.75
C ALA A 290 8.77 0.38 8.56
N PRO A 291 7.66 0.35 7.83
CA PRO A 291 7.57 -0.30 6.53
C PRO A 291 8.35 0.49 5.48
N ASN A 292 9.09 -0.24 4.66
CA ASN A 292 9.92 0.31 3.58
C ASN A 292 9.13 0.33 2.27
N LEU A 293 9.10 1.50 1.62
CA LEU A 293 8.41 1.72 0.36
C LEU A 293 9.35 2.36 -0.67
N VAL A 294 9.27 1.91 -1.91
CA VAL A 294 10.13 2.39 -3.00
C VAL A 294 9.24 2.97 -4.09
N TYR A 295 9.50 4.23 -4.46
CA TYR A 295 8.93 4.87 -5.63
C TYR A 295 10.03 5.07 -6.66
N MET A 296 9.93 4.34 -7.77
CA MET A 296 10.91 4.40 -8.85
C MET A 296 10.32 5.15 -10.05
N VAL A 297 11.04 6.16 -10.54
CA VAL A 297 10.69 6.94 -11.73
C VAL A 297 11.72 6.63 -12.82
N THR A 298 11.30 5.84 -13.81
CA THR A 298 12.12 5.39 -14.94
C THR A 298 11.37 5.65 -16.25
N ALA A 299 12.07 6.14 -17.26
CA ALA A 299 11.57 6.38 -18.61
C ALA A 299 12.20 5.42 -19.64
N SER A 300 13.33 4.79 -19.29
CA SER A 300 14.06 3.89 -20.18
C SER A 300 14.04 2.44 -19.68
N PRO A 301 14.15 1.44 -20.58
CA PRO A 301 14.44 0.07 -20.20
C PRO A 301 15.76 -0.07 -19.44
N ALA A 302 15.85 -1.07 -18.56
CA ALA A 302 17.10 -1.41 -17.91
C ALA A 302 18.14 -1.86 -18.95
N THR A 303 19.39 -1.42 -18.80
CA THR A 303 20.53 -1.86 -19.62
C THR A 303 21.32 -3.00 -18.97
N ASP A 304 20.90 -3.43 -17.79
CA ASP A 304 21.45 -4.54 -17.02
C ASP A 304 20.36 -5.55 -16.66
N GLU A 305 20.78 -6.68 -16.10
CA GLU A 305 19.84 -7.73 -15.68
C GLU A 305 19.13 -7.34 -14.38
N LEU A 306 17.81 -7.41 -14.41
CA LEU A 306 16.99 -7.35 -13.20
C LEU A 306 17.03 -8.72 -12.54
N ARG A 307 17.88 -8.84 -11.51
CA ARG A 307 17.95 -10.04 -10.69
C ARG A 307 17.12 -9.87 -9.45
N ARG A 308 16.36 -10.92 -9.14
CA ARG A 308 15.64 -11.01 -7.88
C ARG A 308 16.66 -11.09 -6.73
N LEU A 309 16.47 -10.25 -5.72
CA LEU A 309 17.32 -10.28 -4.54
C LEU A 309 17.00 -11.54 -3.72
N PRO A 310 18.01 -12.24 -3.18
CA PRO A 310 17.77 -13.36 -2.27
C PRO A 310 17.00 -12.84 -1.04
N GLY A 311 15.84 -13.45 -0.79
CA GLY A 311 14.93 -13.08 0.30
C GLY A 311 15.26 -13.71 1.65
#